data_AF-A0A328AVC7-F1
#
_entry.id   AF-A0A328AVC7-F1
#
_cell.length_a   1.000
_cell.length_b   1.000
_cell.length_c   1.000
_cell.angle_alpha   90.00
_cell.angle_beta   90.00
_cell.angle_gamma   90.00
#
_symmetry.space_group_name_H-M   'P 1'
#
loop_
_entity.id
_entity.type
_entity.pdbx_description
1 polymer ?
#
loop_
_entity_poly.entity_id
_entity_poly.type
_entity_poly.pdbx_seq_one_letter_code
_entity_poly.pdbx_strand_id
1 'polypeptide(L)'
;MTRPDRNASLRLAALLMGGAATLALAGCKIDNRPLLARGETAPLETAYAPAPYDGALLELPEAPPAPVANLPPEQAYLYPERAYRFDRAAYREAPDYGFAYEDDQRWAWNGDDGMMFAEPIDDGYRYYYYEEGDAYPYYVRDDDYGYAYGENGVLLAVFTAAGALLGMDDYPRYAEPAGRYWAHAYDLHEAWRGSPRMDVRQTAWMDREPLFWAAQDRWFRSAESYEPWREFRTRHDNGLHRGWYKERPQPVDYRHAPGAPLRADDRNWRHEGGQERRLRQDRGPERAGREHRGPDLKGARREARQEARHQDRQHGRQEARREERREERRDRGPERQFARAAANAGRDANAQRPERERARPERHERAERRSEHGGGRPMQMAQADRGGGKPDRAGAERGHAENRGGGKPDRGEHGGGHKGGGGGGDKGGGKGK
;
A
#
# COMPACT_ATOMS: atom_id res chain seq x y z
N MET A 1 24.64 39.48 74.85
CA MET A 1 24.71 40.89 74.39
C MET A 1 24.40 40.89 72.90
N THR A 2 23.10 40.94 72.59
CA THR A 2 22.38 42.13 72.05
C THR A 2 22.60 42.34 70.54
N ARG A 3 21.89 41.53 69.73
CA ARG A 3 20.72 41.87 68.89
C ARG A 3 20.67 43.23 68.14
N PRO A 4 19.84 43.36 67.08
CA PRO A 4 20.19 43.74 65.71
C PRO A 4 19.57 45.08 65.28
N ASP A 5 19.83 45.55 64.06
CA ASP A 5 18.99 46.58 63.43
C ASP A 5 18.26 46.09 62.18
N ARG A 6 16.93 46.13 62.35
CA ARG A 6 15.89 46.13 61.35
C ARG A 6 15.57 47.59 61.05
N ASN A 7 15.39 47.97 59.79
CA ASN A 7 14.49 49.06 59.39
C ASN A 7 13.89 48.67 58.04
N ALA A 8 12.63 48.23 57.98
CA ALA A 8 11.40 49.02 58.10
C ALA A 8 10.97 49.61 56.74
N SER A 9 10.20 48.79 56.02
CA SER A 9 8.90 49.09 55.41
C SER A 9 8.54 50.53 55.07
N LEU A 10 8.31 50.80 53.78
CA LEU A 10 7.34 51.80 53.32
C LEU A 10 6.45 51.18 52.24
N ARG A 11 5.14 51.22 52.51
CA ARG A 11 4.02 50.79 51.67
C ARG A 11 3.60 51.95 50.76
N LEU A 12 3.27 51.68 49.50
CA LEU A 12 2.17 52.28 48.69
C LEU A 12 2.23 51.62 47.29
N ALA A 13 1.39 50.64 46.95
CA ALA A 13 0.03 50.79 46.42
C ALA A 13 -0.08 51.67 45.16
N ALA A 14 -0.01 51.04 43.98
CA ALA A 14 -0.66 51.51 42.76
C ALA A 14 -0.98 50.31 41.84
N LEU A 15 -2.28 50.14 41.59
CA LEU A 15 -2.85 49.23 40.60
C LEU A 15 -2.30 49.50 39.19
N LEU A 16 -1.99 48.44 38.46
CA LEU A 16 -2.23 48.27 37.02
C LEU A 16 -2.33 46.74 36.81
N MET A 17 -3.52 46.16 36.90
CA MET A 17 -4.39 45.87 35.75
C MET A 17 -3.65 45.27 34.54
N GLY A 18 -4.03 44.04 34.23
CA GLY A 18 -4.08 43.53 32.87
C GLY A 18 -2.99 42.53 32.52
N GLY A 19 -3.39 41.28 32.29
CA GLY A 19 -2.57 40.30 31.59
C GLY A 19 -2.42 38.95 32.26
N ALA A 20 -3.50 38.39 32.83
CA ALA A 20 -3.57 36.93 32.93
C ALA A 20 -3.63 36.38 31.50
N ALA A 21 -2.46 36.10 30.93
CA ALA A 21 -2.34 35.31 29.71
C ALA A 21 -2.72 33.87 30.06
N THR A 22 -4.03 33.62 30.15
CA THR A 22 -4.57 32.29 29.99
C THR A 22 -4.16 31.83 28.60
N LEU A 23 -3.13 30.99 28.55
CA LEU A 23 -2.89 30.07 27.44
C LEU A 23 -4.11 29.14 27.40
N ALA A 24 -5.20 29.67 26.84
CA ALA A 24 -6.22 28.85 26.23
C ALA A 24 -5.50 28.16 25.08
N LEU A 25 -5.03 26.95 25.35
CA LEU A 25 -4.96 25.90 24.34
C LEU A 25 -6.40 25.77 23.83
N ALA A 26 -6.79 26.67 22.94
CA ALA A 26 -7.89 26.44 22.04
C ALA A 26 -7.50 25.16 21.33
N GLY A 27 -8.09 24.04 21.78
CA GLY A 27 -8.11 22.84 20.98
C GLY A 27 -8.67 23.29 19.65
N CYS A 28 -7.79 23.41 18.66
CA CYS A 28 -8.17 23.38 17.27
C CYS A 28 -8.93 22.08 17.12
N LYS A 29 -10.24 22.16 17.31
CA LYS A 29 -11.16 21.13 16.94
C LYS A 29 -11.00 21.06 15.43
N ILE A 30 -10.20 20.10 14.98
CA ILE A 30 -10.00 19.83 13.57
C ILE A 30 -11.41 19.62 13.02
N ASP A 31 -11.93 20.62 12.33
CA ASP A 31 -13.27 20.57 11.78
C ASP A 31 -13.17 19.70 10.53
N ASN A 32 -13.26 18.38 10.71
CA ASN A 32 -13.14 17.37 9.65
C ASN A 32 -14.34 17.37 8.68
N ARG A 33 -15.29 18.31 8.83
CA ARG A 33 -16.50 18.40 8.00
C ARG A 33 -16.25 18.64 6.51
N PRO A 34 -15.25 19.42 6.06
CA PRO A 34 -14.93 19.55 4.65
C PRO A 34 -14.44 18.23 4.02
N LEU A 35 -13.87 17.32 4.83
CA LEU A 35 -13.22 16.08 4.38
C LEU A 35 -14.22 14.98 4.04
N LEU A 36 -15.32 14.92 4.78
CA LEU A 36 -16.48 14.10 4.39
C LEU A 36 -17.14 14.64 3.12
N ALA A 37 -17.10 15.97 2.90
CA ALA A 37 -17.74 16.61 1.77
C ALA A 37 -16.95 16.52 0.45
N ARG A 38 -15.61 16.45 0.49
CA ARG A 38 -14.76 16.35 -0.72
C ARG A 38 -14.86 14.97 -1.40
N GLY A 39 -15.34 13.93 -0.71
CA GLY A 39 -15.17 12.53 -1.11
C GLY A 39 -16.40 11.72 -1.52
N GLU A 40 -17.63 12.25 -1.44
CA GLU A 40 -18.84 11.43 -1.68
C GLU A 40 -19.62 11.70 -2.97
N THR A 41 -19.37 12.81 -3.67
CA THR A 41 -20.26 13.24 -4.77
C THR A 41 -19.58 13.55 -6.10
N ALA A 42 -18.25 13.52 -6.19
CA ALA A 42 -17.58 13.63 -7.47
C ALA A 42 -17.95 12.41 -8.33
N PRO A 43 -18.47 12.59 -9.57
CA PRO A 43 -18.68 11.48 -10.49
C PRO A 43 -17.42 10.62 -10.59
N LEU A 44 -17.57 9.29 -10.68
CA LEU A 44 -16.42 8.37 -10.78
C LEU A 44 -15.47 8.79 -11.92
N GLU A 45 -15.98 9.34 -13.03
CA GLU A 45 -15.16 9.88 -14.14
C GLU A 45 -14.20 10.99 -13.71
N THR A 46 -14.59 11.89 -12.80
CA THR A 46 -13.69 12.92 -12.26
C THR A 46 -12.67 12.36 -11.27
N ALA A 47 -12.94 11.23 -10.63
CA ALA A 47 -12.00 10.58 -9.70
C ALA A 47 -10.82 9.89 -10.43
N TYR A 48 -10.97 9.63 -11.74
CA TYR A 48 -9.92 9.02 -12.57
C TYR A 48 -9.05 10.04 -13.30
N ALA A 49 -9.43 11.32 -13.30
CA ALA A 49 -8.61 12.36 -13.88
C ALA A 49 -7.42 12.70 -12.96
N PRO A 50 -6.23 13.00 -13.50
CA PRO A 50 -5.12 13.47 -12.68
C PRO A 50 -5.47 14.80 -12.02
N ALA A 51 -5.43 14.85 -10.69
CA ALA A 51 -5.60 16.08 -9.92
C ALA A 51 -4.33 16.96 -9.99
N PRO A 52 -4.43 18.29 -10.01
CA PRO A 52 -3.24 19.12 -9.78
C PRO A 52 -2.67 18.80 -8.40
N TYR A 53 -1.36 18.57 -8.33
CA TYR A 53 -0.66 18.34 -7.06
C TYR A 53 -0.76 19.61 -6.19
N ASP A 54 -1.37 19.53 -5.00
CA ASP A 54 -1.84 20.72 -4.27
C ASP A 54 -1.07 21.13 -3.00
N GLY A 55 0.01 20.43 -2.60
CA GLY A 55 0.95 21.00 -1.62
C GLY A 55 1.63 20.07 -0.62
N ALA A 56 1.22 18.79 -0.53
CA ALA A 56 1.75 17.86 0.48
C ALA A 56 3.26 17.54 0.38
N LEU A 57 3.99 18.06 -0.63
CA LEU A 57 5.44 17.98 -0.74
C LEU A 57 6.19 19.01 0.10
N LEU A 58 5.55 20.12 0.46
CA LEU A 58 6.26 21.27 1.03
C LEU A 58 6.90 20.96 2.39
N GLU A 59 6.42 19.94 3.09
CA GLU A 59 6.96 19.53 4.39
C GLU A 59 8.11 18.51 4.28
N LEU A 60 8.33 17.93 3.09
CA LEU A 60 9.34 16.90 2.92
C LEU A 60 10.71 17.48 2.54
N PRO A 61 11.80 16.93 3.10
CA PRO A 61 13.15 17.28 2.66
C PRO A 61 13.31 17.18 1.15
N GLU A 62 14.12 18.08 0.57
CA GLU A 62 14.46 18.00 -0.84
C GLU A 62 15.23 16.72 -1.15
N ALA A 63 14.87 16.06 -2.24
CA ALA A 63 15.54 14.87 -2.75
C ALA A 63 15.61 14.94 -4.29
N PRO A 64 16.58 14.26 -4.92
CA PRO A 64 16.61 14.14 -6.38
C PRO A 64 15.32 13.49 -6.91
N PRO A 65 14.80 13.92 -8.07
CA PRO A 65 13.68 13.25 -8.71
C PRO A 65 13.97 11.76 -8.93
N ALA A 66 12.97 10.92 -8.71
CA ALA A 66 13.04 9.49 -8.98
C ALA A 66 13.33 9.24 -10.46
N PRO A 67 14.28 8.36 -10.81
CA PRO A 67 14.43 7.91 -12.19
C PRO A 67 13.15 7.22 -12.66
N VAL A 68 12.72 7.46 -13.90
CA VAL A 68 11.48 6.87 -14.43
C VAL A 68 11.81 5.68 -15.32
N ALA A 69 11.09 4.57 -15.15
CA ALA A 69 11.15 3.44 -16.08
C ALA A 69 9.74 2.97 -16.47
N ASN A 70 9.65 2.35 -17.65
CA ASN A 70 8.41 1.80 -18.14
C ASN A 70 8.14 0.44 -17.51
N LEU A 71 6.93 0.25 -17.01
CA LEU A 71 6.41 -1.04 -16.60
C LEU A 71 5.13 -1.32 -17.39
N PRO A 72 4.98 -2.49 -18.02
CA PRO A 72 3.74 -2.84 -18.71
C PRO A 72 2.52 -2.69 -17.79
N PRO A 73 1.37 -2.16 -18.27
CA PRO A 73 0.20 -1.94 -17.43
C PRO A 73 -0.27 -3.18 -16.66
N GLU A 74 -0.13 -4.36 -17.24
CA GLU A 74 -0.47 -5.63 -16.60
C GLU A 74 0.42 -5.98 -15.41
N GLN A 75 1.64 -5.42 -15.32
CA GLN A 75 2.55 -5.61 -14.19
C GLN A 75 2.44 -4.47 -13.17
N ALA A 76 2.04 -3.28 -13.60
CA ALA A 76 1.91 -2.12 -12.72
C ALA A 76 0.95 -2.38 -11.55
N TYR A 77 -0.16 -3.08 -11.78
CA TYR A 77 -1.15 -3.38 -10.74
C TYR A 77 -0.67 -4.35 -9.65
N LEU A 78 0.48 -5.02 -9.80
CA LEU A 78 1.05 -5.86 -8.74
C LEU A 78 1.31 -5.07 -7.44
N TYR A 79 1.76 -3.82 -7.57
CA TYR A 79 2.14 -2.95 -6.45
C TYR A 79 0.92 -2.48 -5.63
N PRO A 80 -0.08 -1.78 -6.22
CA PRO A 80 -1.27 -1.37 -5.49
C PRO A 80 -2.10 -2.57 -5.02
N GLU A 81 -2.12 -3.70 -5.74
CA GLU A 81 -2.81 -4.91 -5.27
C GLU A 81 -2.14 -5.51 -4.02
N ARG A 82 -0.80 -5.52 -3.95
CA ARG A 82 -0.08 -5.97 -2.75
C ARG A 82 -0.36 -5.05 -1.56
N ALA A 83 -0.30 -3.72 -1.76
CA ALA A 83 -0.66 -2.74 -0.74
C ALA A 83 -2.13 -2.84 -0.30
N TYR A 84 -3.06 -3.03 -1.25
CA TYR A 84 -4.48 -3.28 -0.97
C TYR A 84 -4.69 -4.51 -0.11
N ARG A 85 -4.00 -5.61 -0.38
CA ARG A 85 -4.09 -6.84 0.43
C ARG A 85 -3.57 -6.62 1.84
N PHE A 86 -2.46 -5.90 1.99
CA PHE A 86 -1.95 -5.50 3.30
C PHE A 86 -3.01 -4.67 4.06
N ASP A 87 -3.51 -3.59 3.44
CA ASP A 87 -4.56 -2.74 4.02
C ASP A 87 -5.81 -3.52 4.40
N ARG A 88 -6.26 -4.46 3.56
CA ARG A 88 -7.46 -5.28 3.83
C ARG A 88 -7.31 -6.15 5.06
N ALA A 89 -6.10 -6.65 5.31
CA ALA A 89 -5.84 -7.47 6.48
C ALA A 89 -5.52 -6.63 7.73
N ALA A 90 -5.06 -5.39 7.57
CA ALA A 90 -4.99 -4.38 8.63
C ALA A 90 -6.31 -3.60 8.84
N TYR A 91 -7.37 -3.91 8.07
CA TYR A 91 -8.56 -3.05 8.03
C TYR A 91 -9.28 -3.03 9.37
N ARG A 92 -9.55 -1.82 9.87
CA ARG A 92 -10.14 -1.57 11.19
C ARG A 92 -9.35 -2.11 12.37
N GLU A 93 -8.09 -2.45 12.16
CA GLU A 93 -7.15 -2.77 13.23
C GLU A 93 -6.38 -1.51 13.63
N ALA A 94 -6.21 -1.33 14.94
CA ALA A 94 -5.32 -0.30 15.47
C ALA A 94 -3.86 -0.60 15.04
N PRO A 95 -3.00 0.43 14.97
CA PRO A 95 -1.58 0.19 14.72
C PRO A 95 -0.97 -0.67 15.81
N ASP A 96 0.00 -1.50 15.44
CA ASP A 96 0.65 -2.43 16.36
C ASP A 96 1.45 -1.69 17.44
N TYR A 97 2.06 -0.58 17.03
CA TYR A 97 2.78 0.36 17.88
C TYR A 97 2.99 1.66 17.11
N GLY A 98 3.36 2.71 17.83
CA GLY A 98 3.95 3.91 17.23
C GLY A 98 5.45 3.95 17.42
N PHE A 99 6.11 4.84 16.67
CA PHE A 99 7.53 5.14 16.85
C PHE A 99 7.74 6.65 16.69
N ALA A 100 8.77 7.17 17.35
CA ALA A 100 9.09 8.59 17.28
C ALA A 100 9.84 8.86 15.97
N TYR A 101 9.40 9.88 15.25
CA TYR A 101 10.09 10.48 14.13
C TYR A 101 9.93 11.98 14.25
N GLU A 102 11.05 12.70 14.41
CA GLU A 102 11.04 14.12 14.75
C GLU A 102 10.18 14.37 16.01
N ASP A 103 9.24 15.32 15.95
CA ASP A 103 8.39 15.71 17.07
C ASP A 103 7.05 14.94 17.12
N ASP A 104 6.85 13.98 16.19
CA ASP A 104 5.59 13.26 16.03
C ASP A 104 5.70 11.74 16.22
N GLN A 105 4.56 11.13 16.55
CA GLN A 105 4.39 9.67 16.55
C GLN A 105 3.91 9.21 15.19
N ARG A 106 4.70 8.38 14.53
CA ARG A 106 4.30 7.63 13.33
C ARG A 106 3.75 6.27 13.75
N TRP A 107 2.85 5.71 12.95
CA TRP A 107 2.16 4.47 13.27
C TRP A 107 2.62 3.34 12.36
N ALA A 108 2.78 2.15 12.93
CA ALA A 108 3.24 0.98 12.21
C ALA A 108 2.25 -0.19 12.35
N TRP A 109 2.07 -0.89 11.24
CA TRP A 109 1.45 -2.21 11.17
C TRP A 109 2.48 -3.16 10.58
N ASN A 110 2.65 -4.31 11.21
CA ASN A 110 3.50 -5.38 10.76
C ASN A 110 2.62 -6.53 10.25
N GLY A 111 2.87 -6.97 9.03
CA GLY A 111 2.40 -8.25 8.51
C GLY A 111 3.54 -9.28 8.56
N ASP A 112 3.27 -10.52 8.15
CA ASP A 112 4.33 -11.52 8.04
C ASP A 112 5.24 -11.24 6.83
N ASP A 113 4.71 -10.69 5.75
CA ASP A 113 5.43 -10.50 4.47
C ASP A 113 5.81 -9.02 4.21
N GLY A 114 5.66 -8.14 5.20
CA GLY A 114 5.96 -6.72 5.06
C GLY A 114 5.47 -5.85 6.20
N MET A 115 5.57 -4.54 6.01
CA MET A 115 5.10 -3.55 6.97
C MET A 115 4.48 -2.35 6.27
N MET A 116 3.65 -1.63 7.02
CA MET A 116 3.08 -0.36 6.60
C MET A 116 3.32 0.68 7.68
N PHE A 117 3.80 1.85 7.26
CA PHE A 117 3.80 3.04 8.09
C PHE A 117 2.70 3.99 7.63
N ALA A 118 2.02 4.62 8.59
CA ALA A 118 1.13 5.74 8.33
C ALA A 118 1.72 7.01 8.94
N GLU A 119 1.93 8.00 8.09
CA GLU A 119 2.32 9.34 8.43
C GLU A 119 1.10 10.25 8.34
N PRO A 120 0.71 10.94 9.42
CA PRO A 120 -0.27 12.01 9.31
C PRO A 120 0.28 13.13 8.43
N ILE A 121 -0.53 13.57 7.48
CA ILE A 121 -0.35 14.79 6.69
C ILE A 121 -1.63 15.65 6.86
N ASP A 122 -1.58 16.93 6.51
CA ASP A 122 -2.69 17.91 6.56
C ASP A 122 -4.04 17.35 7.03
N ASP A 123 -4.81 16.78 6.10
CA ASP A 123 -6.16 16.27 6.31
C ASP A 123 -6.30 14.74 6.13
N GLY A 124 -5.19 14.03 6.06
CA GLY A 124 -5.18 12.61 5.75
C GLY A 124 -3.91 11.90 6.19
N TYR A 125 -3.51 10.92 5.37
CA TYR A 125 -2.36 10.08 5.68
C TYR A 125 -1.57 9.76 4.42
N ARG A 126 -0.24 9.80 4.58
CA ARG A 126 0.67 9.12 3.66
C ARG A 126 1.00 7.74 4.18
N TYR A 127 0.88 6.74 3.32
CA TYR A 127 1.09 5.34 3.62
C TYR A 127 2.34 4.84 2.89
N TYR A 128 3.22 4.17 3.61
CA TYR A 128 4.47 3.62 3.07
C TYR A 128 4.46 2.11 3.27
N TYR A 129 4.55 1.35 2.18
CA TYR A 129 4.48 -0.10 2.21
C TYR A 129 5.83 -0.70 1.86
N TYR A 130 6.35 -1.55 2.74
CA TYR A 130 7.67 -2.16 2.61
C TYR A 130 7.55 -3.67 2.50
N GLU A 131 8.50 -4.27 1.79
CA GLU A 131 8.69 -5.71 1.83
C GLU A 131 9.36 -6.12 3.15
N GLU A 132 9.23 -7.38 3.52
CA GLU A 132 9.95 -7.92 4.69
C GLU A 132 11.47 -7.71 4.53
N GLY A 133 12.05 -6.94 5.45
CA GLY A 133 13.50 -6.71 5.52
C GLY A 133 14.02 -5.60 4.60
N ASP A 134 13.19 -5.02 3.75
CA ASP A 134 13.58 -3.91 2.87
C ASP A 134 13.50 -2.57 3.60
N ALA A 135 14.54 -1.76 3.45
CA ALA A 135 14.61 -0.42 4.06
C ALA A 135 13.87 0.66 3.25
N TYR A 136 13.37 0.31 2.07
CA TYR A 136 12.71 1.23 1.16
C TYR A 136 11.32 0.68 0.76
N PRO A 137 10.35 1.56 0.48
CA PRO A 137 8.98 1.14 0.22
C PRO A 137 8.82 0.64 -1.21
N TYR A 138 8.16 -0.50 -1.44
CA TYR A 138 7.77 -0.87 -2.82
C TYR A 138 6.62 0.00 -3.34
N TYR A 139 5.83 0.59 -2.45
CA TYR A 139 4.69 1.42 -2.79
C TYR A 139 4.47 2.53 -1.74
N VAL A 140 4.16 3.74 -2.21
CA VAL A 140 3.74 4.86 -1.35
C VAL A 140 2.39 5.37 -1.84
N ARG A 141 1.48 5.70 -0.92
CA ARG A 141 0.17 6.27 -1.24
C ARG A 141 -0.06 7.53 -0.42
N ASP A 142 -0.40 8.63 -1.08
CA ASP A 142 -0.97 9.83 -0.44
C ASP A 142 -2.46 9.95 -0.79
N ASP A 143 -3.09 11.09 -0.47
CA ASP A 143 -4.53 11.28 -0.70
C ASP A 143 -4.91 11.40 -2.18
N ASP A 144 -3.97 11.77 -3.05
CA ASP A 144 -4.21 12.04 -4.46
C ASP A 144 -3.64 10.96 -5.40
N TYR A 145 -2.58 10.27 -4.96
CA TYR A 145 -1.75 9.43 -5.80
C TYR A 145 -1.13 8.22 -5.08
N GLY A 146 -0.83 7.20 -5.88
CA GLY A 146 -0.02 6.05 -5.51
C GLY A 146 1.23 5.95 -6.39
N TYR A 147 2.36 5.58 -5.81
CA TYR A 147 3.68 5.55 -6.45
C TYR A 147 4.28 4.17 -6.25
N ALA A 148 4.51 3.45 -7.35
CA ALA A 148 5.16 2.15 -7.34
C ALA A 148 6.65 2.30 -7.66
N TYR A 149 7.48 1.67 -6.85
CA TYR A 149 8.93 1.75 -6.98
C TYR A 149 9.55 0.42 -7.34
N GLY A 150 10.58 0.48 -8.17
CA GLY A 150 11.50 -0.60 -8.42
C GLY A 150 12.74 -0.50 -7.55
N GLU A 151 13.74 -1.29 -7.90
CA GLU A 151 15.06 -1.22 -7.29
C GLU A 151 15.63 0.21 -7.41
N ASN A 152 16.36 0.65 -6.39
CA ASN A 152 17.03 1.96 -6.33
C ASN A 152 16.08 3.17 -6.49
N GLY A 153 14.80 3.03 -6.16
CA GLY A 153 13.83 4.14 -6.17
C GLY A 153 13.38 4.56 -7.57
N VAL A 154 13.52 3.67 -8.55
CA VAL A 154 12.98 3.90 -9.90
C VAL A 154 11.46 3.95 -9.83
N LEU A 155 10.85 5.05 -10.28
CA LEU A 155 9.41 5.18 -10.41
C LEU A 155 8.91 4.34 -11.59
N LEU A 156 8.14 3.28 -11.28
CA LEU A 156 7.63 2.30 -12.24
C LEU A 156 6.18 2.57 -12.64
N ALA A 157 5.37 3.09 -11.71
CA ALA A 157 3.99 3.44 -11.99
C ALA A 157 3.45 4.53 -11.06
N VAL A 158 2.51 5.32 -11.59
CA VAL A 158 1.75 6.31 -10.83
C VAL A 158 0.26 6.01 -11.00
N PHE A 159 -0.46 5.98 -9.89
CA PHE A 159 -1.90 5.74 -9.84
C PHE A 159 -2.58 6.98 -9.29
N THR A 160 -3.77 7.31 -9.78
CA THR A 160 -4.63 8.28 -9.08
C THR A 160 -5.13 7.70 -7.76
N ALA A 161 -5.72 8.54 -6.90
CA ALA A 161 -6.42 8.11 -5.69
C ALA A 161 -7.47 7.02 -5.96
N ALA A 162 -8.07 7.01 -7.15
CA ALA A 162 -9.03 6.01 -7.58
C ALA A 162 -8.41 4.73 -8.17
N GLY A 163 -7.08 4.59 -8.13
CA GLY A 163 -6.37 3.41 -8.64
C GLY A 163 -6.25 3.36 -10.16
N ALA A 164 -6.56 4.45 -10.86
CA ALA A 164 -6.33 4.53 -12.31
C ALA A 164 -4.84 4.73 -12.58
N LEU A 165 -4.27 3.86 -13.42
CA LEU A 165 -2.89 3.98 -13.88
C LEU A 165 -2.75 5.19 -14.80
N LEU A 166 -1.83 6.10 -14.47
CA LEU A 166 -1.51 7.24 -15.33
C LEU A 166 -0.70 6.82 -16.56
N GLY A 167 -0.75 7.63 -17.62
CA GLY A 167 0.07 7.42 -18.80
C GLY A 167 1.54 7.62 -18.46
N MET A 168 2.43 6.86 -19.12
CA MET A 168 3.88 6.99 -18.91
C MET A 168 4.39 8.41 -19.20
N ASP A 169 3.77 9.11 -20.16
CA ASP A 169 4.10 10.50 -20.51
C ASP A 169 3.88 11.47 -19.33
N ASP A 170 3.04 11.10 -18.35
CA ASP A 170 2.79 11.89 -17.16
C ASP A 170 3.83 11.67 -16.06
N TYR A 171 4.54 10.53 -16.04
CA TYR A 171 5.44 10.16 -14.94
C TYR A 171 6.55 11.19 -14.63
N PRO A 172 7.17 11.86 -15.63
CA PRO A 172 8.16 12.91 -15.34
C PRO A 172 7.62 14.04 -14.46
N ARG A 173 6.31 14.33 -14.49
CA ARG A 173 5.66 15.32 -13.62
C ARG A 173 5.64 14.87 -12.14
N TYR A 174 5.64 13.57 -11.91
CA TYR A 174 5.55 12.94 -10.59
C TYR A 174 6.89 12.46 -10.05
N ALA A 175 7.96 12.52 -10.86
CA ALA A 175 9.30 12.07 -10.49
C ALA A 175 9.85 12.83 -9.28
N GLU A 176 9.65 14.15 -9.18
CA GLU A 176 10.07 14.93 -8.02
C GLU A 176 9.36 14.49 -6.73
N PRO A 177 8.01 14.47 -6.66
CA PRO A 177 7.31 13.93 -5.49
C PRO A 177 7.78 12.53 -5.09
N ALA A 178 7.90 11.64 -6.08
CA ALA A 178 8.30 10.25 -5.86
C ALA A 178 9.71 10.15 -5.26
N GLY A 179 10.65 10.98 -5.71
CA GLY A 179 12.02 11.03 -5.17
C GLY A 179 12.04 11.42 -3.69
N ARG A 180 11.23 12.44 -3.32
CA ARG A 180 11.10 12.88 -1.92
C ARG A 180 10.44 11.81 -1.04
N TYR A 181 9.38 11.18 -1.53
CA TYR A 181 8.72 10.08 -0.82
C TYR A 181 9.64 8.89 -0.60
N TRP A 182 10.42 8.50 -1.61
CA TRP A 182 11.38 7.41 -1.49
C TRP A 182 12.47 7.69 -0.45
N ALA A 183 13.04 8.91 -0.46
CA ALA A 183 14.05 9.31 0.51
C ALA A 183 13.49 9.39 1.94
N HIS A 184 12.34 10.05 2.12
CA HIS A 184 11.71 10.19 3.44
C HIS A 184 11.27 8.83 4.01
N ALA A 185 10.80 7.92 3.17
CA ALA A 185 10.45 6.57 3.59
C ALA A 185 11.65 5.80 4.18
N TYR A 186 12.83 5.98 3.60
CA TYR A 186 14.06 5.44 4.18
C TYR A 186 14.34 6.02 5.56
N ASP A 187 14.19 7.34 5.73
CA ASP A 187 14.40 7.98 7.03
C ASP A 187 13.38 7.51 8.08
N LEU A 188 12.11 7.33 7.69
CA LEU A 188 11.08 6.71 8.54
C LEU A 188 11.47 5.29 8.96
N HIS A 189 11.99 4.48 8.03
CA HIS A 189 12.45 3.13 8.33
C HIS A 189 13.68 3.14 9.26
N GLU A 190 14.64 4.03 9.06
CA GLU A 190 15.78 4.18 9.97
C GLU A 190 15.36 4.57 11.37
N ALA A 191 14.44 5.53 11.49
CA ALA A 191 13.88 5.92 12.77
C ALA A 191 13.09 4.79 13.41
N TRP A 192 12.29 4.05 12.64
CA TRP A 192 11.59 2.88 13.13
C TRP A 192 12.54 1.82 13.71
N ARG A 193 13.69 1.56 13.05
CA ARG A 193 14.72 0.65 13.56
C ARG A 193 15.44 1.18 14.81
N GLY A 194 15.67 2.49 14.87
CA GLY A 194 16.44 3.14 15.93
C GLY A 194 15.62 3.52 17.17
N SER A 195 14.32 3.75 17.01
CA SER A 195 13.43 4.26 18.05
C SER A 195 12.83 3.14 18.90
N PRO A 196 12.62 3.37 20.21
CA PRO A 196 11.77 2.50 21.00
C PRO A 196 10.37 2.41 20.38
N ARG A 197 9.83 1.19 20.30
CA ARG A 197 8.40 1.00 20.01
C ARG A 197 7.60 1.59 21.17
N MET A 198 6.63 2.43 20.84
CA MET A 198 5.79 3.14 21.80
C MET A 198 4.38 2.61 21.70
N ASP A 199 3.69 2.52 22.83
CA ASP A 199 2.26 2.27 22.82
C ASP A 199 1.55 3.37 22.03
N VAL A 200 0.62 2.96 21.17
CA VAL A 200 -0.27 3.92 20.51
C VAL A 200 -1.20 4.47 21.59
N ARG A 201 -1.23 5.80 21.76
CA ARG A 201 -2.14 6.42 22.74
C ARG A 201 -3.56 6.19 22.24
N GLN A 202 -4.38 5.49 23.03
CA GLN A 202 -5.77 5.15 22.65
C GLN A 202 -6.56 6.39 22.22
N THR A 203 -6.43 7.51 22.94
CA THR A 203 -7.09 8.78 22.57
C THR A 203 -6.60 9.30 21.22
N ALA A 204 -5.29 9.30 20.98
CA ALA A 204 -4.72 9.76 19.72
C ALA A 204 -5.13 8.87 18.53
N TRP A 205 -5.29 7.56 18.75
CA TRP A 205 -5.86 6.67 17.74
C TRP A 205 -7.35 6.99 17.50
N MET A 206 -8.17 7.02 18.54
CA MET A 206 -9.62 7.25 18.41
C MET A 206 -9.97 8.61 17.76
N ASP A 207 -9.17 9.65 17.99
CA ASP A 207 -9.36 10.97 17.38
C ASP A 207 -9.16 10.95 15.85
N ARG A 208 -8.40 9.97 15.35
CA ARG A 208 -7.83 9.93 14.00
C ARG A 208 -8.31 8.74 13.18
N GLU A 209 -8.75 7.70 13.87
CA GLU A 209 -9.32 6.47 13.34
C GLU A 209 -10.42 6.73 12.29
N PRO A 210 -11.38 7.68 12.47
CA PRO A 210 -12.37 7.96 11.44
C PRO A 210 -11.77 8.43 10.11
N LEU A 211 -10.72 9.25 10.14
CA LEU A 211 -10.04 9.74 8.94
C LEU A 211 -9.28 8.60 8.25
N PHE A 212 -8.60 7.79 9.05
CA PHE A 212 -7.85 6.63 8.56
C PHE A 212 -8.78 5.63 7.85
N TRP A 213 -9.95 5.32 8.43
CA TRP A 213 -10.92 4.44 7.80
C TRP A 213 -11.57 5.05 6.57
N ALA A 214 -11.87 6.36 6.57
CA ALA A 214 -12.40 7.01 5.38
C ALA A 214 -11.44 6.90 4.19
N ALA A 215 -10.13 7.04 4.43
CA ALA A 215 -9.11 6.82 3.41
C ALA A 215 -9.06 5.37 2.92
N GLN A 216 -9.07 4.39 3.83
CA GLN A 216 -9.10 2.97 3.46
C GLN A 216 -10.38 2.56 2.71
N ASP A 217 -11.54 3.07 3.12
CA ASP A 217 -12.83 2.80 2.48
C ASP A 217 -12.89 3.38 1.06
N ARG A 218 -12.28 4.55 0.82
CA ARG A 218 -12.10 5.08 -0.54
C ARG A 218 -11.22 4.15 -1.35
N TRP A 219 -10.05 3.78 -0.84
CA TRP A 219 -9.12 2.88 -1.51
C TRP A 219 -9.76 1.54 -1.90
N PHE A 220 -10.54 0.94 -1.00
CA PHE A 220 -11.19 -0.32 -1.27
C PHE A 220 -12.28 -0.22 -2.33
N ARG A 221 -13.12 0.82 -2.25
CA ARG A 221 -14.14 1.08 -3.29
C ARG A 221 -13.51 1.31 -4.65
N SER A 222 -12.38 2.02 -4.72
CA SER A 222 -11.62 2.23 -5.95
C SER A 222 -11.14 0.91 -6.54
N ALA A 223 -10.58 0.04 -5.69
CA ALA A 223 -10.11 -1.28 -6.07
C ALA A 223 -11.23 -2.23 -6.54
N GLU A 224 -12.48 -2.00 -6.13
CA GLU A 224 -13.66 -2.78 -6.53
C GLU A 224 -14.36 -2.21 -7.78
N SER A 225 -14.34 -0.89 -7.93
CA SER A 225 -15.08 -0.18 -8.99
C SER A 225 -14.29 0.00 -10.28
N TYR A 226 -12.96 0.18 -10.21
CA TYR A 226 -12.14 0.43 -11.40
C TYR A 226 -11.89 -0.85 -12.21
N GLU A 227 -12.39 -0.90 -13.44
CA GLU A 227 -12.39 -2.11 -14.29
C GLU A 227 -10.99 -2.71 -14.49
N PRO A 228 -9.94 -1.96 -14.93
CA PRO A 228 -8.62 -2.54 -15.16
C PRO A 228 -8.01 -3.20 -13.91
N TRP A 229 -8.22 -2.61 -12.74
CA TRP A 229 -7.71 -3.18 -11.49
C TRP A 229 -8.52 -4.41 -11.08
N ARG A 230 -9.85 -4.38 -11.21
CA ARG A 230 -10.69 -5.55 -10.94
C ARG A 230 -10.34 -6.72 -11.86
N GLU A 231 -10.17 -6.47 -13.16
CA GLU A 231 -9.73 -7.49 -14.12
C GLU A 231 -8.36 -8.06 -13.77
N PHE A 232 -7.41 -7.20 -13.35
CA PHE A 232 -6.12 -7.65 -12.86
C PHE A 232 -6.27 -8.59 -11.67
N ARG A 233 -7.07 -8.20 -10.66
CA ARG A 233 -7.32 -9.02 -9.46
C ARG A 233 -7.95 -10.35 -9.84
N THR A 234 -9.03 -10.38 -10.63
CA THR A 234 -9.69 -11.62 -11.06
C THR A 234 -8.73 -12.58 -11.75
N ARG A 235 -7.77 -12.08 -12.54
CA ARG A 235 -6.74 -12.93 -13.19
C ARG A 235 -5.69 -13.49 -12.22
N HIS A 236 -5.38 -12.78 -11.12
CA HIS A 236 -4.26 -13.09 -10.24
C HIS A 236 -4.65 -13.56 -8.83
N ASP A 237 -5.96 -13.65 -8.53
CA ASP A 237 -6.47 -13.90 -7.19
C ASP A 237 -6.04 -15.26 -6.61
N ASN A 238 -5.83 -16.25 -7.48
CA ASN A 238 -5.55 -17.64 -7.08
C ASN A 238 -4.12 -17.87 -6.54
N GLY A 239 -3.18 -16.92 -6.66
CA GLY A 239 -1.76 -17.12 -6.37
C GLY A 239 -1.15 -16.24 -5.27
N LEU A 240 -1.66 -15.02 -5.09
CA LEU A 240 -1.07 -14.00 -4.22
C LEU A 240 -1.52 -14.11 -2.74
N HIS A 241 -2.17 -15.22 -2.36
CA HIS A 241 -3.13 -15.23 -1.25
C HIS A 241 -2.68 -15.81 0.10
N ARG A 242 -1.46 -16.32 0.25
CA ARG A 242 -1.22 -17.32 1.33
C ARG A 242 -0.35 -16.91 2.54
N GLY A 243 0.13 -15.68 2.66
CA GLY A 243 1.14 -15.35 3.68
C GLY A 243 0.88 -14.15 4.59
N TRP A 244 0.16 -13.12 4.13
CA TRP A 244 0.33 -11.76 4.67
C TRP A 244 0.04 -11.56 6.16
N TYR A 245 -0.86 -12.35 6.76
CA TYR A 245 -1.21 -12.22 8.17
C TYR A 245 -1.49 -13.58 8.81
N LYS A 246 -0.73 -13.94 9.85
CA LYS A 246 -1.17 -14.84 10.91
C LYS A 246 -2.56 -14.43 11.39
N GLU A 247 -3.38 -15.42 11.74
CA GLU A 247 -4.59 -15.23 12.54
C GLU A 247 -4.24 -14.39 13.77
N ARG A 248 -4.49 -13.07 13.71
CA ARG A 248 -4.45 -12.23 14.89
C ARG A 248 -5.59 -12.69 15.80
N PRO A 249 -5.42 -12.62 17.13
CA PRO A 249 -6.58 -12.71 18.02
C PRO A 249 -7.63 -11.70 17.56
N GLN A 250 -8.90 -12.11 17.61
CA GLN A 250 -10.07 -11.34 17.15
C GLN A 250 -9.94 -9.83 17.42
N PRO A 251 -10.40 -8.96 16.49
CA PRO A 251 -10.37 -7.52 16.66
C PRO A 251 -10.89 -7.17 18.06
N VAL A 252 -10.07 -6.50 18.86
CA VAL A 252 -10.54 -6.03 20.16
C VAL A 252 -11.48 -4.86 19.86
N ASP A 253 -12.76 -4.99 20.20
CA ASP A 253 -13.71 -3.89 20.05
C ASP A 253 -13.38 -2.79 21.08
N TYR A 254 -12.49 -1.88 20.69
CA TYR A 254 -11.96 -0.83 21.56
C TYR A 254 -13.01 0.20 21.96
N ARG A 255 -14.15 0.28 21.25
CA ARG A 255 -15.28 1.14 21.66
C ARG A 255 -15.92 0.66 22.95
N HIS A 256 -15.75 -0.63 23.29
CA HIS A 256 -16.35 -1.24 24.47
C HIS A 256 -15.33 -1.50 25.61
N ALA A 257 -14.05 -1.16 25.42
CA ALA A 257 -13.00 -1.31 26.44
C ALA A 257 -12.20 0.00 26.67
N PRO A 258 -12.84 1.08 27.17
CA PRO A 258 -12.15 2.33 27.48
C PRO A 258 -11.12 2.11 28.60
N GLY A 259 -9.85 2.47 28.35
CA GLY A 259 -8.76 2.42 29.35
C GLY A 259 -7.89 1.17 29.34
N ALA A 260 -8.17 0.19 28.47
CA ALA A 260 -7.18 -0.84 28.18
C ALA A 260 -6.08 -0.21 27.30
N PRO A 261 -4.79 -0.23 27.70
CA PRO A 261 -3.74 0.17 26.79
C PRO A 261 -3.86 -0.69 25.53
N LEU A 262 -3.66 -0.08 24.34
CA LEU A 262 -3.48 -0.82 23.09
C LEU A 262 -2.26 -1.70 23.32
N ARG A 263 -2.48 -2.92 23.81
CA ARG A 263 -1.40 -3.86 24.07
C ARG A 263 -0.85 -4.23 22.70
N ALA A 264 0.27 -3.59 22.33
CA ALA A 264 1.25 -4.23 21.49
C ALA A 264 1.43 -5.62 22.09
N ASP A 265 1.02 -6.68 21.39
CA ASP A 265 1.04 -8.02 21.95
C ASP A 265 2.50 -8.36 22.28
N ASP A 266 2.84 -8.20 23.56
CA ASP A 266 4.20 -8.02 24.09
C ASP A 266 5.06 -9.31 23.92
N ARG A 267 4.43 -10.39 23.43
CA ARG A 267 4.98 -11.74 23.38
C ARG A 267 5.80 -12.07 22.13
N ASN A 268 5.54 -11.48 20.96
CA ASN A 268 6.36 -11.75 19.76
C ASN A 268 7.49 -10.74 19.55
N TRP A 269 7.29 -9.46 19.87
CA TRP A 269 8.27 -8.41 19.56
C TRP A 269 9.57 -8.49 20.37
N ARG A 270 9.52 -9.03 21.59
CA ARG A 270 10.71 -9.20 22.44
C ARG A 270 11.66 -10.27 21.90
N HIS A 271 11.20 -11.20 21.06
CA HIS A 271 12.03 -12.25 20.50
C HIS A 271 12.88 -11.78 19.31
N GLU A 272 12.34 -10.93 18.43
CA GLU A 272 13.08 -10.41 17.27
C GLU A 272 14.09 -9.33 17.65
N GLY A 273 13.68 -8.32 18.42
CA GLY A 273 14.60 -7.32 18.94
C GLY A 273 15.64 -7.91 19.92
N GLY A 274 15.32 -9.04 20.55
CA GLY A 274 16.24 -9.77 21.42
C GLY A 274 17.40 -10.44 20.68
N GLN A 275 17.22 -10.87 19.41
CA GLN A 275 18.31 -11.47 18.63
C GLN A 275 19.30 -10.43 18.12
N GLU A 276 18.84 -9.30 17.58
CA GLU A 276 19.73 -8.19 17.19
C GLU A 276 20.43 -7.56 18.39
N ARG A 277 19.73 -7.43 19.52
CA ARG A 277 20.33 -6.89 20.76
C ARG A 277 21.33 -7.85 21.39
N ARG A 278 21.17 -9.18 21.22
CA ARG A 278 22.20 -10.17 21.59
C ARG A 278 23.43 -10.10 20.67
N LEU A 279 23.24 -9.91 19.36
CA LEU A 279 24.35 -9.68 18.42
C LEU A 279 25.11 -8.37 18.71
N ARG A 280 24.43 -7.35 19.26
CA ARG A 280 25.08 -6.13 19.78
C ARG A 280 25.68 -6.28 21.19
N GLN A 281 25.08 -7.06 22.09
CA GLN A 281 25.60 -7.30 23.44
C GLN A 281 26.81 -8.24 23.48
N ASP A 282 26.94 -9.16 22.52
CA ASP A 282 28.15 -9.99 22.35
C ASP A 282 29.35 -9.17 21.83
N ARG A 283 29.13 -7.90 21.43
CA ARG A 283 30.18 -6.87 21.34
C ARG A 283 30.19 -6.04 22.62
N GLY A 284 30.67 -6.64 23.69
CA GLY A 284 30.56 -6.11 25.05
C GLY A 284 31.24 -4.74 25.26
N PRO A 285 30.78 -3.97 26.27
CA PRO A 285 31.48 -2.80 26.78
C PRO A 285 32.63 -3.23 27.69
N GLU A 286 33.81 -3.47 27.13
CA GLU A 286 35.01 -3.56 27.95
C GLU A 286 35.52 -2.17 28.34
N ARG A 287 35.39 -1.89 29.65
CA ARG A 287 36.30 -1.08 30.49
C ARG A 287 35.99 0.41 30.67
N ALA A 288 35.17 0.68 31.68
CA ALA A 288 35.42 1.81 32.59
C ALA A 288 36.01 1.25 33.89
N GLY A 289 37.24 1.69 34.24
CA GLY A 289 37.85 1.39 35.52
C GLY A 289 39.32 0.98 35.46
N ARG A 290 40.20 1.84 34.94
CA ARG A 290 41.63 1.86 35.32
C ARG A 290 42.25 3.21 34.99
N GLU A 291 42.44 4.02 36.03
CA GLU A 291 43.48 5.04 36.03
C GLU A 291 44.83 4.31 35.82
N HIS A 292 45.41 4.35 34.63
CA HIS A 292 46.84 4.06 34.44
C HIS A 292 47.33 4.59 33.09
N ARG A 293 48.51 5.23 33.15
CA ARG A 293 49.42 5.69 32.09
C ARG A 293 49.08 5.28 30.66
N GLY A 294 49.00 6.30 29.80
CA GLY A 294 48.63 6.21 28.38
C GLY A 294 49.31 5.08 27.61
N PRO A 295 48.54 4.12 27.08
CA PRO A 295 49.04 3.16 26.11
C PRO A 295 49.07 3.78 24.71
N ASP A 296 49.99 3.28 23.90
CA ASP A 296 50.28 3.68 22.53
C ASP A 296 49.04 3.51 21.62
N LEU A 297 48.34 4.63 21.35
CA LEU A 297 47.14 4.72 20.49
C LEU A 297 47.35 4.16 19.07
N LYS A 298 48.59 3.96 18.63
CA LYS A 298 48.88 3.38 17.31
C LYS A 298 48.61 1.87 17.25
N GLY A 299 48.71 1.15 18.38
CA GLY A 299 48.45 -0.29 18.45
C GLY A 299 46.96 -0.61 18.28
N ALA A 300 46.11 0.04 19.07
CA ALA A 300 44.65 -0.16 19.04
C ALA A 300 44.03 0.16 17.66
N ARG A 301 44.56 1.18 16.95
CA ARG A 301 44.10 1.53 15.60
C ARG A 301 44.47 0.47 14.55
N ARG A 302 45.57 -0.27 14.74
CA ARG A 302 45.96 -1.37 13.85
C ARG A 302 45.08 -2.60 14.06
N GLU A 303 44.78 -2.95 15.30
CA GLU A 303 43.87 -4.06 15.63
C GLU A 303 42.46 -3.80 15.10
N ALA A 304 41.90 -2.61 15.36
CA ALA A 304 40.57 -2.24 14.85
C ALA A 304 40.49 -2.31 13.31
N ARG A 305 41.56 -1.92 12.59
CA ARG A 305 41.62 -2.04 11.12
C ARG A 305 41.74 -3.49 10.64
N GLN A 306 42.44 -4.35 11.38
CA GLN A 306 42.53 -5.77 11.03
C GLN A 306 41.19 -6.47 11.24
N GLU A 307 40.50 -6.14 12.33
CA GLU A 307 39.19 -6.72 12.64
C GLU A 307 38.12 -6.27 11.64
N ALA A 308 38.09 -4.99 11.27
CA ALA A 308 37.21 -4.48 10.21
C ALA A 308 37.43 -5.22 8.87
N ARG A 309 38.69 -5.42 8.46
CA ARG A 309 39.02 -6.19 7.25
C ARG A 309 38.59 -7.66 7.33
N HIS A 310 38.61 -8.24 8.53
CA HIS A 310 38.21 -9.62 8.73
C HIS A 310 36.69 -9.79 8.64
N GLN A 311 35.93 -8.83 9.17
CA GLN A 311 34.47 -8.79 9.07
C GLN A 311 34.02 -8.57 7.62
N ASP A 312 34.67 -7.64 6.91
CA ASP A 312 34.39 -7.34 5.50
C ASP A 312 34.60 -8.57 4.59
N ARG A 313 35.71 -9.31 4.81
CA ARG A 313 35.94 -10.59 4.10
C ARG A 313 34.91 -11.67 4.44
N GLN A 314 34.35 -11.67 5.64
CA GLN A 314 33.30 -12.63 5.99
C GLN A 314 31.97 -12.26 5.33
N HIS A 315 31.62 -10.97 5.29
CA HIS A 315 30.45 -10.50 4.57
C HIS A 315 30.52 -10.83 3.07
N GLY A 316 31.63 -10.51 2.40
CA GLY A 316 31.79 -10.83 0.97
C GLY A 316 31.71 -12.34 0.67
N ARG A 317 32.19 -13.21 1.58
CA ARG A 317 32.03 -14.68 1.44
C ARG A 317 30.58 -15.14 1.61
N GLN A 318 29.80 -14.48 2.45
CA GLN A 318 28.39 -14.80 2.62
C GLN A 318 27.56 -14.35 1.42
N GLU A 319 27.84 -13.17 0.88
CA GLU A 319 27.20 -12.64 -0.33
C GLU A 319 27.49 -13.52 -1.55
N ALA A 320 28.77 -13.88 -1.78
CA ALA A 320 29.13 -14.80 -2.86
C ALA A 320 28.40 -16.15 -2.76
N ARG A 321 28.24 -16.70 -1.55
CA ARG A 321 27.46 -17.94 -1.33
C ARG A 321 25.97 -17.75 -1.53
N ARG A 322 25.42 -16.56 -1.28
CA ARG A 322 24.00 -16.26 -1.55
C ARG A 322 23.77 -16.14 -3.06
N GLU A 323 24.69 -15.50 -3.77
CA GLU A 323 24.65 -15.36 -5.22
C GLU A 323 24.77 -16.71 -5.93
N GLU A 324 25.73 -17.55 -5.52
CA GLU A 324 25.89 -18.92 -6.03
C GLU A 324 24.61 -19.76 -5.84
N ARG A 325 23.93 -19.63 -4.68
CA ARG A 325 22.64 -20.29 -4.43
C ARG A 325 21.50 -19.70 -5.27
N ARG A 326 21.54 -18.41 -5.61
CA ARG A 326 20.54 -17.77 -6.49
C ARG A 326 20.72 -18.27 -7.93
N GLU A 327 21.95 -18.35 -8.43
CA GLU A 327 22.25 -18.95 -9.74
C GLU A 327 21.86 -20.42 -9.80
N GLU A 328 22.21 -21.23 -8.81
CA GLU A 328 21.84 -22.65 -8.77
C GLU A 328 20.31 -22.85 -8.78
N ARG A 329 19.56 -21.95 -8.13
CA ARG A 329 18.09 -21.94 -8.17
C ARG A 329 17.53 -21.52 -9.52
N ARG A 330 18.20 -20.60 -10.22
CA ARG A 330 17.79 -20.14 -11.55
C ARG A 330 17.93 -21.25 -12.58
N ASP A 331 19.01 -22.03 -12.50
CA ASP A 331 19.27 -23.15 -13.42
C ASP A 331 18.40 -24.37 -13.13
N ARG A 332 18.13 -24.69 -11.85
CA ARG A 332 17.31 -25.86 -11.47
C ARG A 332 15.80 -25.60 -11.39
N GLY A 333 15.37 -24.34 -11.49
CA GLY A 333 13.97 -23.93 -11.39
C GLY A 333 13.06 -24.56 -12.46
N PRO A 334 13.41 -24.51 -13.76
CA PRO A 334 12.58 -25.04 -14.83
C PRO A 334 12.41 -26.56 -14.73
N GLU A 335 13.50 -27.31 -14.53
CA GLU A 335 13.48 -28.78 -14.44
C GLU A 335 12.61 -29.29 -13.28
N ARG A 336 12.68 -28.64 -12.12
CA ARG A 336 11.86 -29.02 -10.96
C ARG A 336 10.37 -28.72 -11.16
N GLN A 337 10.03 -27.66 -11.90
CA GLN A 337 8.64 -27.36 -12.24
C GLN A 337 8.07 -28.40 -13.22
N PHE A 338 8.82 -28.78 -14.26
CA PHE A 338 8.40 -29.84 -15.19
C PHE A 338 8.26 -31.21 -14.50
N ALA A 339 9.19 -31.58 -13.63
CA ALA A 339 9.11 -32.84 -12.88
C ALA A 339 7.89 -32.88 -11.92
N ARG A 340 7.55 -31.76 -11.26
CA ARG A 340 6.36 -31.66 -10.41
C ARG A 340 5.05 -31.69 -11.20
N ALA A 341 5.00 -31.01 -12.35
CA ALA A 341 3.83 -31.05 -13.22
C ALA A 341 3.58 -32.47 -13.76
N ALA A 342 4.62 -33.18 -14.17
CA ALA A 342 4.52 -34.57 -14.62
C ALA A 342 4.06 -35.52 -13.49
N ALA A 343 4.57 -35.34 -12.26
CA ALA A 343 4.16 -36.15 -11.11
C ALA A 343 2.69 -35.92 -10.71
N ASN A 344 2.20 -34.67 -10.79
CA ASN A 344 0.82 -34.35 -10.48
C ASN A 344 -0.14 -34.87 -11.57
N ALA A 345 0.20 -34.71 -12.85
CA ALA A 345 -0.59 -35.25 -13.96
C ALA A 345 -0.76 -36.78 -13.86
N GLY A 346 0.28 -37.49 -13.38
CA GLY A 346 0.19 -38.93 -13.10
C GLY A 346 -0.76 -39.29 -11.96
N ARG A 347 -0.84 -38.47 -10.91
CA ARG A 347 -1.78 -38.70 -9.79
C ARG A 347 -3.23 -38.47 -10.20
N ASP A 348 -3.51 -37.42 -10.95
CA ASP A 348 -4.87 -37.10 -11.41
C ASP A 348 -5.38 -38.16 -12.39
N ALA A 349 -4.51 -38.64 -13.29
CA ALA A 349 -4.85 -39.74 -14.21
C ALA A 349 -5.18 -41.05 -13.46
N ASN A 350 -4.48 -41.34 -12.36
CA ASN A 350 -4.72 -42.54 -11.56
C ASN A 350 -5.96 -42.40 -10.66
N ALA A 351 -6.26 -41.19 -10.17
CA ALA A 351 -7.46 -40.91 -9.38
C ALA A 351 -8.76 -41.04 -10.18
N GLN A 352 -8.76 -40.70 -11.48
CA GLN A 352 -9.94 -40.80 -12.35
C GLN A 352 -10.22 -42.22 -12.87
N ARG A 353 -9.26 -43.14 -12.76
CA ARG A 353 -9.40 -44.52 -13.25
C ARG A 353 -10.50 -45.32 -12.54
N PRO A 354 -10.60 -45.34 -11.19
CA PRO A 354 -11.67 -46.04 -10.50
C PRO A 354 -13.07 -45.45 -10.74
N GLU A 355 -13.21 -44.14 -10.97
CA GLU A 355 -14.50 -43.53 -11.34
C GLU A 355 -14.96 -43.95 -12.74
N ARG A 356 -14.05 -44.01 -13.72
CA ARG A 356 -14.38 -44.49 -15.07
C ARG A 356 -14.74 -45.97 -15.09
N GLU A 357 -14.12 -46.79 -14.25
CA GLU A 357 -14.47 -48.21 -14.11
C GLU A 357 -15.83 -48.40 -13.42
N ARG A 358 -16.20 -47.55 -12.45
CA ARG A 358 -17.53 -47.56 -11.81
C ARG A 358 -18.65 -47.05 -12.71
N ALA A 359 -18.39 -46.07 -13.59
CA ALA A 359 -19.39 -45.49 -14.49
C ALA A 359 -19.68 -46.33 -15.75
N ARG A 360 -18.86 -47.36 -16.04
CA ARG A 360 -19.04 -48.26 -17.18
C ARG A 360 -20.30 -49.14 -17.11
N PRO A 361 -20.60 -49.86 -16.00
CA PRO A 361 -21.81 -50.69 -15.91
C PRO A 361 -23.10 -49.86 -15.99
N GLU A 362 -23.15 -48.67 -15.38
CA GLU A 362 -24.35 -47.80 -15.43
C GLU A 362 -24.67 -47.32 -16.86
N ARG A 363 -23.64 -47.08 -17.69
CA ARG A 363 -23.83 -46.72 -19.10
C ARG A 363 -24.38 -47.88 -19.94
N HIS A 364 -23.97 -49.12 -19.65
CA HIS A 364 -24.52 -50.30 -20.30
C HIS A 364 -25.98 -50.52 -19.91
N GLU A 365 -26.31 -50.43 -18.62
CA GLU A 365 -27.68 -50.63 -18.15
C GLU A 365 -28.65 -49.56 -18.68
N ARG A 366 -28.19 -48.30 -18.78
CA ARG A 366 -28.99 -47.21 -19.36
C ARG A 366 -29.20 -47.36 -20.87
N ALA A 367 -28.23 -47.96 -21.58
CA ALA A 367 -28.36 -48.26 -23.00
C ALA A 367 -29.36 -49.42 -23.23
N GLU A 368 -29.30 -50.47 -22.41
CA GLU A 368 -30.22 -51.62 -22.47
C GLU A 368 -31.68 -51.21 -22.16
N ARG A 369 -31.90 -50.41 -21.10
CA ARG A 369 -33.24 -49.88 -20.78
C ARG A 369 -33.82 -49.00 -21.90
N ARG A 370 -32.97 -48.30 -22.66
CA ARG A 370 -33.40 -47.52 -23.83
C ARG A 370 -33.82 -48.39 -24.99
N SER A 371 -33.17 -49.54 -25.21
CA SER A 371 -33.60 -50.51 -26.21
C SER A 371 -34.89 -51.23 -25.83
N GLU A 372 -35.13 -51.51 -24.53
CA GLU A 372 -36.36 -52.17 -24.09
C GLU A 372 -37.60 -51.26 -24.14
N HIS A 373 -37.47 -49.96 -23.86
CA HIS A 373 -38.59 -49.00 -23.90
C HIS A 373 -38.86 -48.40 -25.30
N GLY A 374 -38.09 -48.76 -26.33
CA GLY A 374 -38.22 -48.22 -27.69
C GLY A 374 -39.19 -49.00 -28.60
N GLY A 375 -39.72 -50.14 -28.15
CA GLY A 375 -40.61 -50.98 -28.95
C GLY A 375 -42.09 -50.64 -28.76
N GLY A 376 -42.59 -49.62 -29.47
CA GLY A 376 -44.04 -49.49 -29.65
C GLY A 376 -44.60 -48.07 -29.62
N ARG A 377 -44.33 -47.29 -30.67
CA ARG A 377 -45.30 -46.29 -31.13
C ARG A 377 -45.36 -46.32 -32.66
N PRO A 378 -46.47 -46.80 -33.26
CA PRO A 378 -46.64 -46.73 -34.70
C PRO A 378 -46.81 -45.28 -35.13
N MET A 379 -46.09 -44.95 -36.19
CA MET A 379 -46.06 -43.67 -36.87
C MET A 379 -47.40 -43.47 -37.62
N GLN A 380 -48.22 -42.52 -37.19
CA GLN A 380 -49.37 -42.04 -37.97
C GLN A 380 -49.44 -40.51 -37.92
N MET A 381 -49.36 -39.90 -39.11
CA MET A 381 -49.90 -38.60 -39.56
C MET A 381 -49.57 -37.34 -38.71
N ALA A 382 -49.29 -36.15 -39.23
CA ALA A 382 -49.56 -35.47 -40.50
C ALA A 382 -48.43 -34.42 -40.71
N GLN A 383 -47.90 -34.18 -41.91
CA GLN A 383 -48.41 -33.26 -42.95
C GLN A 383 -48.87 -31.87 -42.46
N ALA A 384 -48.29 -30.84 -43.10
CA ALA A 384 -48.43 -29.38 -42.91
C ALA A 384 -47.70 -28.86 -41.66
N ASP A 385 -46.75 -27.93 -41.74
CA ASP A 385 -46.90 -26.62 -42.39
C ASP A 385 -45.57 -26.00 -42.87
N ARG A 386 -45.67 -25.09 -43.85
CA ARG A 386 -44.58 -24.34 -44.50
C ARG A 386 -44.23 -23.08 -43.71
N GLY A 387 -42.95 -22.71 -43.74
CA GLY A 387 -42.44 -21.38 -43.38
C GLY A 387 -41.20 -21.53 -42.51
N GLY A 388 -39.98 -21.17 -42.92
CA GLY A 388 -39.60 -20.00 -43.68
C GLY A 388 -38.65 -19.21 -42.79
N GLY A 389 -37.34 -19.31 -43.02
CA GLY A 389 -36.35 -18.59 -42.21
C GLY A 389 -34.93 -19.10 -42.41
N LYS A 390 -34.27 -18.64 -43.48
CA LYS A 390 -32.81 -18.69 -43.63
C LYS A 390 -32.17 -17.70 -42.64
N PRO A 391 -31.04 -18.03 -42.02
CA PRO A 391 -30.03 -17.04 -41.70
C PRO A 391 -28.85 -17.15 -42.65
N ASP A 392 -28.48 -15.99 -43.19
CA ASP A 392 -27.42 -15.77 -44.14
C ASP A 392 -26.05 -16.12 -43.59
N ARG A 393 -25.26 -16.74 -44.45
CA ARG A 393 -23.87 -17.12 -44.26
C ARG A 393 -23.06 -16.29 -45.25
N ALA A 394 -22.49 -15.19 -44.79
CA ALA A 394 -21.39 -14.50 -45.45
C ALA A 394 -20.18 -14.63 -44.49
N GLY A 395 -19.05 -15.20 -44.87
CA GLY A 395 -18.43 -15.15 -46.18
C GLY A 395 -17.14 -14.36 -46.00
N ALA A 396 -16.11 -15.06 -45.55
CA ALA A 396 -14.75 -14.54 -45.44
C ALA A 396 -14.18 -14.37 -46.86
N GLU A 397 -13.68 -13.18 -47.18
CA GLU A 397 -12.75 -13.00 -48.29
C GLU A 397 -11.58 -12.10 -47.89
N ARG A 398 -10.41 -12.60 -48.29
CA ARG A 398 -9.09 -11.99 -48.17
C ARG A 398 -8.94 -10.91 -49.25
N GLY A 399 -8.20 -9.86 -48.95
CA GLY A 399 -7.71 -8.93 -49.96
C GLY A 399 -6.49 -8.15 -49.46
N HIS A 400 -5.30 -8.57 -49.89
CA HIS A 400 -4.10 -7.74 -49.94
C HIS A 400 -4.27 -6.70 -51.07
N ALA A 401 -3.85 -5.44 -50.84
CA ALA A 401 -3.13 -4.64 -51.83
C ALA A 401 -2.63 -3.32 -51.22
N GLU A 402 -1.35 -3.05 -51.46
CA GLU A 402 -0.67 -1.76 -51.36
C GLU A 402 -1.34 -0.71 -52.27
N ASN A 403 -1.32 0.59 -51.90
CA ASN A 403 -0.66 1.64 -52.71
C ASN A 403 -0.70 3.03 -52.03
N ARG A 404 0.27 3.84 -52.46
CA ARG A 404 0.73 5.17 -52.05
C ARG A 404 -0.20 6.35 -52.38
N GLY A 405 0.12 7.48 -51.75
CA GLY A 405 -0.19 8.85 -52.18
C GLY A 405 -1.31 9.46 -51.33
N GLY A 406 -1.16 10.57 -50.62
CA GLY A 406 -0.44 11.80 -50.92
C GLY A 406 -1.48 12.93 -50.87
N GLY A 407 -1.29 13.94 -50.02
CA GLY A 407 -2.13 15.15 -50.05
C GLY A 407 -2.49 15.76 -48.68
N LYS A 408 -1.62 16.64 -48.17
CA LYS A 408 -2.01 17.92 -47.54
C LYS A 408 -2.38 18.92 -48.66
N PRO A 409 -2.98 20.13 -48.44
CA PRO A 409 -3.15 20.88 -47.17
C PRO A 409 -4.51 21.63 -46.98
N ASP A 410 -4.58 22.32 -45.83
CA ASP A 410 -5.06 23.71 -45.62
C ASP A 410 -6.52 24.06 -45.21
N ARG A 411 -6.56 24.83 -44.10
CA ARG A 411 -7.34 26.06 -43.76
C ARG A 411 -8.85 26.09 -43.49
N GLY A 412 -9.18 26.89 -42.45
CA GLY A 412 -10.46 27.53 -42.12
C GLY A 412 -10.71 27.45 -40.61
N GLU A 413 -10.31 28.40 -39.74
CA GLU A 413 -10.80 29.79 -39.55
C GLU A 413 -12.33 29.96 -39.60
N HIS A 414 -12.96 29.97 -38.42
CA HIS A 414 -14.18 30.70 -37.99
C HIS A 414 -14.25 30.50 -36.45
N GLY A 415 -14.46 31.46 -35.54
CA GLY A 415 -15.11 32.77 -35.62
C GLY A 415 -16.32 32.77 -34.67
N GLY A 416 -16.29 33.56 -33.59
CA GLY A 416 -17.46 33.86 -32.72
C GLY A 416 -17.29 33.34 -31.28
N GLY A 417 -17.30 34.14 -30.21
CA GLY A 417 -17.89 35.46 -30.01
C GLY A 417 -19.29 35.32 -29.40
N HIS A 418 -19.39 35.12 -28.08
CA HIS A 418 -20.66 35.32 -27.38
C HIS A 418 -20.46 36.09 -26.07
N LYS A 419 -20.94 37.34 -26.10
CA LYS A 419 -21.29 38.18 -24.95
C LYS A 419 -22.80 38.05 -24.72
N GLY A 420 -23.20 38.01 -23.45
CA GLY A 420 -24.55 38.22 -22.95
C GLY A 420 -24.64 37.61 -21.55
N GLY A 421 -25.00 38.28 -20.46
CA GLY A 421 -25.77 39.51 -20.30
C GLY A 421 -27.09 39.19 -19.60
N GLY A 422 -27.23 39.57 -18.33
CA GLY A 422 -28.51 39.98 -17.74
C GLY A 422 -29.28 38.98 -16.85
N GLY A 423 -29.79 39.51 -15.74
CA GLY A 423 -30.85 38.94 -14.88
C GLY A 423 -30.33 38.61 -13.47
N GLY A 424 -30.68 39.29 -12.36
CA GLY A 424 -31.86 40.10 -12.05
C GLY A 424 -32.87 39.27 -11.24
N GLY A 425 -33.06 39.60 -9.95
CA GLY A 425 -34.09 39.03 -9.03
C GLY A 425 -33.46 38.68 -7.68
N ASP A 426 -33.50 39.50 -6.63
CA ASP A 426 -34.62 40.08 -5.86
C ASP A 426 -35.38 39.07 -4.95
N LYS A 427 -35.27 39.34 -3.64
CA LYS A 427 -36.18 39.09 -2.49
C LYS A 427 -36.58 37.68 -2.01
N GLY A 428 -36.53 37.58 -0.67
CA GLY A 428 -37.32 36.70 0.20
C GLY A 428 -36.43 36.12 1.29
N GLY A 429 -36.40 36.57 2.55
CA GLY A 429 -37.51 37.00 3.39
C GLY A 429 -38.05 35.79 4.16
N GLY A 430 -37.50 35.52 5.35
CA GLY A 430 -37.95 34.39 6.18
C GLY A 430 -37.37 34.41 7.59
N LYS A 431 -37.90 35.30 8.45
CA LYS A 431 -37.82 35.16 9.91
C LYS A 431 -38.85 34.12 10.35
N GLY A 432 -38.44 33.18 11.19
CA GLY A 432 -39.34 32.22 11.84
C GLY A 432 -38.79 31.79 13.20
N LYS A 433 -39.17 32.58 14.21
CA LYS A 433 -39.24 32.34 15.66
C LYS A 433 -38.08 31.67 16.40
#